data_AF-A0A349S607-F1
#
_entry.id   AF-A0A349S607-F1
#
_cell.length_a   1.000
_cell.length_b   1.000
_cell.length_c   1.000
_cell.angle_alpha   90.00
_cell.angle_beta   90.00
_cell.angle_gamma   90.00
#
_symmetry.space_group_name_H-M   'P 1'
#
loop_
_entity.id
_entity.type
_entity.pdbx_description
1 polymer ?
#
loop_
_entity_poly.entity_id
_entity_poly.type
_entity_poly.pdbx_seq_one_letter_code
_entity_poly.pdbx_strand_id
1 'polypeptide(L)' 'MLIGKINGVFGVKGWVKVFSYTEPRENILQYNPLYIAIDGDWQQTKIVSRRRQGKGIVMAFDSIDTPVDAQSL' A
#
# COMPACT_ATOMS: atom_id res chain seq x y z
N MET A 1 15.43 -4.57 -1.56
CA MET A 1 14.66 -5.76 -1.13
C MET A 1 13.21 -5.30 -0.97
N LEU A 2 12.27 -5.88 -1.72
CA LEU A 2 10.87 -5.43 -1.75
C LEU A 2 10.04 -6.23 -0.74
N ILE A 3 9.35 -5.56 0.18
CA ILE A 3 8.57 -6.22 1.25
C ILE A 3 7.11 -6.52 0.85
N GLY A 4 6.65 -5.94 -0.27
CA GLY A 4 5.32 -6.17 -0.80
C GLY A 4 5.10 -5.49 -2.15
N LYS A 5 3.99 -5.80 -2.81
CA LYS A 5 3.59 -5.23 -4.10
C LYS A 5 2.16 -4.70 -4.01
N ILE A 6 1.88 -3.59 -4.68
CA ILE A 6 0.51 -3.10 -4.83
C ILE A 6 -0.16 -3.86 -5.99
N ASN A 7 -1.31 -4.47 -5.71
CA ASN A 7 -2.08 -5.27 -6.67
C ASN A 7 -3.26 -4.49 -7.27
N GLY A 8 -3.44 -3.23 -6.90
CA GLY A 8 -4.44 -2.33 -7.46
C GLY A 8 -5.23 -1.56 -6.40
N VAL A 9 -6.07 -0.66 -6.89
CA VAL A 9 -6.88 0.26 -6.08
C VAL A 9 -8.06 -0.45 -5.43
N PHE A 10 -8.41 0.00 -4.24
CA PHE A 10 -9.56 -0.46 -3.46
C PHE A 10 -10.46 0.73 -3.10
N GLY A 11 -11.64 0.78 -3.72
CA GLY A 11 -12.62 1.83 -3.44
C GLY A 11 -12.22 3.22 -3.98
N VAL A 12 -12.90 4.24 -3.47
CA VAL A 12 -12.80 5.63 -3.98
C VAL A 12 -11.99 6.56 -3.08
N LYS A 13 -11.46 6.05 -1.97
CA LYS A 13 -10.69 6.83 -0.97
C LYS A 13 -9.17 6.64 -1.10
N GLY A 14 -8.68 6.23 -2.26
CA GLY A 14 -7.24 6.00 -2.47
C GLY A 14 -6.65 4.79 -1.72
N TRP A 15 -7.47 3.85 -1.23
CA TRP A 15 -6.93 2.64 -0.62
C TRP A 15 -6.37 1.74 -1.71
N VAL A 16 -5.36 0.94 -1.38
CA VAL A 16 -4.76 -0.02 -2.30
C VAL A 16 -4.65 -1.40 -1.66
N LYS A 17 -4.79 -2.43 -2.49
CA LYS A 17 -4.52 -3.81 -2.10
C LYS A 17 -3.02 -4.04 -2.16
N VAL A 18 -2.44 -4.43 -1.04
CA VAL A 18 -1.02 -4.76 -0.94
C VAL A 18 -0.88 -6.26 -0.75
N PHE A 19 -0.07 -6.87 -1.60
CA PHE A 19 0.42 -8.23 -1.44
C PHE A 19 1.73 -8.18 -0.65
N SER A 20 1.70 -8.71 0.57
CA SER A 20 2.89 -8.79 1.40
C SER A 20 3.74 -10.00 1.04
N TYR A 21 5.05 -9.78 0.88
CA TYR A 21 6.05 -10.84 0.78
C TYR A 21 6.66 -11.20 2.14
N THR A 22 6.25 -10.53 3.22
CA THR A 22 6.75 -10.83 4.57
C THR A 22 6.14 -12.13 5.10
N GLU A 23 6.89 -12.87 5.90
CA GLU A 23 6.40 -13.96 6.74
C GLU A 23 6.54 -13.58 8.22
N PRO A 24 5.43 -13.52 8.99
CA PRO A 24 4.03 -13.55 8.55
C PRO A 24 3.61 -12.30 7.74
N ARG A 25 2.60 -12.44 6.88
CA ARG A 25 2.16 -11.39 5.92
C ARG A 25 1.80 -10.06 6.59
N GLU A 26 1.27 -10.14 7.79
CA GLU A 26 0.88 -9.00 8.62
C GLU A 26 2.05 -8.16 9.14
N ASN A 27 3.30 -8.64 9.05
CA ASN A 27 4.46 -7.84 9.42
C ASN A 27 4.59 -6.57 8.59
N ILE A 28 4.14 -6.56 7.32
CA ILE A 28 4.12 -5.35 6.51
C ILE A 28 3.29 -4.22 7.17
N LEU A 29 2.29 -4.59 8.00
CA LEU A 29 1.47 -3.65 8.75
C LEU A 29 2.25 -2.97 9.89
N GLN A 30 3.46 -3.39 10.25
CA GLN A 30 4.21 -2.76 11.33
C GLN A 30 5.14 -1.64 10.83
N TYR A 31 5.47 -1.64 9.54
CA TYR A 31 6.39 -0.66 8.96
C TYR A 31 5.70 0.69 8.73
N ASN A 32 6.35 1.77 9.16
CA ASN A 32 5.95 3.16 8.89
C ASN A 32 7.16 4.07 9.17
N PRO A 33 7.54 5.00 8.28
CA PRO A 33 7.03 5.25 6.93
C PRO A 33 7.48 4.20 5.91
N LEU A 34 6.74 4.07 4.81
CA LEU A 34 7.07 3.17 3.71
C LEU A 34 7.44 3.96 2.46
N TYR A 35 8.25 3.36 1.60
CA TYR A 35 8.49 3.86 0.25
C TYR A 35 7.61 3.09 -0.72
N ILE A 36 6.89 3.80 -1.57
CA ILE A 36 6.09 3.23 -2.66
C ILE A 36 6.60 3.79 -3.97
N ALA A 37 6.60 2.96 -5.02
CA ALA A 37 6.94 3.41 -6.36
C ALA A 37 5.64 3.80 -7.08
N ILE A 38 5.44 5.09 -7.37
CA ILE A 38 4.34 5.61 -8.19
C ILE A 38 4.96 6.09 -9.50
N ASP A 39 4.46 5.60 -10.64
CA ASP A 39 4.97 5.99 -11.98
C ASP A 39 6.51 5.81 -12.16
N GLY A 40 7.12 4.89 -11.41
CA GLY A 40 8.56 4.63 -11.43
C GLY A 40 9.37 5.47 -10.43
N ASP A 41 8.75 6.44 -9.76
CA ASP A 41 9.37 7.26 -8.73
C ASP A 41 9.08 6.73 -7.32
N TRP A 42 10.14 6.50 -6.55
CA TRP A 42 10.02 6.09 -5.15
C TRP A 42 9.72 7.29 -4.26
N GLN A 43 8.52 7.30 -3.70
CA GLN A 43 8.07 8.34 -2.79
C GLN A 43 7.90 7.78 -1.39
N GLN A 44 8.45 8.49 -0.39
CA GLN A 44 8.22 8.17 1.01
C GLN A 44 6.82 8.60 1.40
N THR A 45 6.01 7.65 1.84
CA THR A 45 4.62 7.89 2.23
C THR A 45 4.34 7.36 3.63
N LYS A 46 3.41 8.02 4.31
CA LYS A 46 2.92 7.58 5.62
C LYS A 46 1.69 6.73 5.42
N ILE A 47 1.57 5.69 6.25
CA ILE A 47 0.37 4.86 6.24
C ILE A 47 -0.68 5.53 7.11
N VAL A 48 -1.77 6.00 6.49
CA VAL A 48 -2.93 6.58 7.17
C VAL A 48 -3.77 5.49 7.82
N SER A 49 -4.00 4.40 7.09
CA SER A 49 -4.78 3.27 7.59
C SER A 49 -4.29 1.97 6.97
N ARG A 50 -4.40 0.87 7.72
CA ARG A 50 -3.94 -0.45 7.28
C ARG A 50 -4.79 -1.53 7.92
N ARG A 51 -5.27 -2.48 7.12
CA ARG A 51 -6.13 -3.55 7.61
C ARG A 51 -5.90 -4.83 6.82
N ARG A 52 -6.02 -5.97 7.51
CA ARG A 52 -6.10 -7.28 6.87
C ARG A 52 -7.51 -7.53 6.34
N GLN A 53 -7.62 -7.90 5.06
CA GLN A 53 -8.87 -8.28 4.42
C GLN A 53 -8.77 -9.71 3.90
N GLY A 54 -9.29 -10.66 4.68
CA GLY A 54 -9.17 -12.09 4.38
C GLY A 54 -7.70 -12.53 4.31
N LYS A 55 -7.28 -13.00 3.12
CA LYS A 55 -5.89 -13.44 2.83
C LYS A 55 -4.98 -12.32 2.31
N GLY A 56 -5.52 -11.12 2.10
CA GLY A 56 -4.81 -9.95 1.59
C GLY A 56 -4.71 -8.82 2.61
N ILE A 57 -3.97 -7.77 2.25
CA ILE A 57 -3.81 -6.57 3.05
C ILE A 57 -4.29 -5.37 2.22
N VAL A 58 -4.96 -4.43 2.88
CA VAL A 58 -5.32 -3.13 2.31
C VAL A 58 -4.65 -2.03 3.12
N MET A 59 -4.09 -1.05 2.42
CA MET A 59 -3.42 0.10 3.01
C MET A 59 -3.92 1.38 2.35
N ALA A 60 -4.06 2.42 3.16
CA ALA A 60 -4.30 3.78 2.75
C ALA A 60 -3.05 4.59 3.08
N PHE A 61 -2.57 5.34 2.10
CA PHE A 61 -1.36 6.11 2.19
C PHE A 61 -1.69 7.60 2.10
N ASP A 62 -0.96 8.42 2.83
CA ASP A 62 -1.20 9.87 2.90
C ASP A 62 -0.88 10.57 1.56
N SER A 63 -0.01 9.97 0.76
CA SER A 63 0.31 10.46 -0.59
C SER A 63 -0.71 10.02 -1.66
N ILE A 64 -1.70 9.21 -1.31
CA ILE A 64 -2.70 8.66 -2.25
C ILE A 64 -4.09 8.96 -1.70
N ASP A 65 -4.56 10.17 -1.97
CA ASP A 65 -5.91 10.60 -1.56
C ASP A 65 -6.97 10.30 -2.63
N THR A 66 -6.58 10.23 -3.91
CA THR A 66 -7.52 9.99 -5.01
C THR A 66 -7.29 8.63 -5.69
N PRO A 67 -8.35 8.00 -6.24
CA PRO A 67 -8.21 6.76 -6.99
C PRO A 67 -7.36 6.92 -8.26
N VAL A 68 -7.22 8.15 -8.78
CA VAL A 68 -6.33 8.46 -9.92
C VAL A 68 -4.88 8.23 -9.52
N ASP A 69 -4.46 8.77 -8.37
CA ASP A 69 -3.10 8.56 -7.83
C ASP A 69 -2.82 7.08 -7.54
N ALA A 70 -3.87 6.35 -7.17
CA ALA A 70 -3.78 4.93 -6.89
C ALA A 70 -3.68 4.06 -8.17
N GLN A 71 -4.14 4.56 -9.32
CA GLN A 71 -4.19 3.81 -10.58
C GLN A 71 -2.82 3.72 -11.27
N SER A 72 -1.88 4.58 -10.89
CA SER A 72 -0.47 4.62 -11.34
C SER A 72 0.49 3.69 -10.56
N LEU A 73 -0.05 2.76 -9.76
CA LEU A 73 0.70 1.87 -8.84
C LEU A 73 0.74 0.40 -9.27
#